data_AF-M8BFS4-F1
#
_entry.id   AF-M8BFS4-F1
#
_cell.length_a   1.000
_cell.length_b   1.000
_cell.length_c   1.000
_cell.angle_alpha   90.00
_cell.angle_beta   90.00
_cell.angle_gamma   90.00
#
_symmetry.space_group_name_H-M   'P 1'
#
loop_
_entity.id
_entity.type
_entity.pdbx_description
1 polymer ?
#
loop_
_entity_poly.entity_id
_entity_poly.type
_entity_poly.pdbx_seq_one_letter_code
_entity_poly.pdbx_strand_id
1 'polypeptide(L)'
;MGVARGGAPRARLGIYKACWVGGCPDAAVLAAIDDAIYDGVDVMSLSIGSVGKEIPGTLHAVQRGTSVVFSGGNDGPVPQTVTNAEPWVTTVAASTIDRSFPTLISIGNKEKLVGQSLNYNAAMNNSGFQDLVHVLRQPPRRPSTHALAIKTTVEAGAKGLIFAQYTANNLDNLAGCKGFMPCALVDFEIAHRIYFYWEMTENPVVKVSLAVSIVGNGVLSPRIASFSSRGPSLLFPSILKPDITAPGVSILVASGSSYAFSSGTSMACPHVSAVTPLLKSVHPDWSPAMIKSAIVTTAYVTDHFGMPIQAEGVPRKLADPFDFGGGHMNPDRAVDPGLVYDVDAREYNKTAASPTTSILTSHPSPCRTSRTLSCFSALLLMLGQRSNTSFSC
;
A
#
# COMPACT_ATOMS: atom_id res chain seq x y z
N MET A 1 2.93 -15.88 20.10
CA MET A 1 1.65 -15.58 19.41
C MET A 1 1.38 -14.09 19.54
N GLY A 2 0.79 -13.47 18.53
CA GLY A 2 0.36 -12.07 18.57
C GLY A 2 -1.17 -11.94 18.64
N VAL A 3 -1.68 -10.71 18.82
CA VAL A 3 -3.12 -10.41 18.85
C VAL A 3 -3.48 -9.56 17.63
N ALA A 4 -4.45 -10.02 16.83
CA ALA A 4 -4.96 -9.24 15.70
C ALA A 4 -6.00 -8.21 16.19
N ARG A 5 -5.86 -6.95 15.75
CA ARG A 5 -6.80 -5.86 16.03
C ARG A 5 -6.78 -4.83 14.90
N GLY A 6 -7.91 -4.16 14.67
CA GLY A 6 -7.98 -3.01 13.76
C GLY A 6 -7.32 -1.75 14.36
N GLY A 7 -7.12 -0.72 13.54
CA GLY A 7 -6.55 0.56 13.99
C GLY A 7 -7.41 1.32 15.00
N ALA A 8 -8.74 1.17 14.90
CA ALA A 8 -9.72 1.73 15.85
C ALA A 8 -10.64 0.61 16.38
N PRO A 9 -10.19 -0.21 17.36
CA PRO A 9 -10.90 -1.43 17.78
C PRO A 9 -12.31 -1.21 18.37
N ARG A 10 -12.63 0.02 18.77
CA ARG A 10 -13.92 0.38 19.38
C ARG A 10 -14.82 1.20 18.45
N ALA A 11 -14.38 1.46 17.22
CA ALA A 11 -15.23 2.11 16.23
C ALA A 11 -16.39 1.19 15.83
N ARG A 12 -17.55 1.78 15.52
CA ARG A 12 -18.68 1.05 14.96
C ARG A 12 -18.45 0.83 13.46
N LEU A 13 -18.90 -0.31 12.94
CA LEU A 13 -18.77 -0.66 11.52
C LEU A 13 -20.15 -0.64 10.86
N GLY A 14 -20.31 0.18 9.83
CA GLY A 14 -21.39 0.07 8.84
C GLY A 14 -20.86 -0.68 7.62
N ILE A 15 -21.53 -1.78 7.23
CA ILE A 15 -21.09 -2.64 6.13
C ILE A 15 -22.06 -2.52 4.96
N TYR A 16 -21.60 -1.91 3.87
CA TYR A 16 -22.37 -1.69 2.65
C TYR A 16 -21.78 -2.53 1.52
N LYS A 17 -22.46 -3.62 1.16
CA LYS A 17 -21.95 -4.57 0.16
C LYS A 17 -22.26 -4.10 -1.26
N ALA A 18 -21.27 -3.51 -1.94
CA ALA A 18 -21.38 -3.06 -3.33
C ALA A 18 -20.65 -3.95 -4.36
N CYS A 19 -19.86 -4.93 -3.91
CA CYS A 19 -19.04 -5.78 -4.77
C CYS A 19 -19.46 -7.25 -4.73
N TRP A 20 -19.30 -7.92 -5.88
CA TRP A 20 -19.61 -9.32 -6.10
C TRP A 20 -18.48 -10.00 -6.88
N VAL A 21 -18.60 -11.31 -7.15
CA VAL A 21 -17.59 -12.08 -7.92
C VAL A 21 -17.33 -11.48 -9.31
N GLY A 22 -18.29 -10.74 -9.87
CA GLY A 22 -18.16 -10.03 -11.15
C GLY A 22 -17.65 -8.59 -11.07
N GLY A 23 -17.22 -8.11 -9.89
CA GLY A 23 -16.73 -6.75 -9.67
C GLY A 23 -17.68 -5.89 -8.84
N CYS A 24 -17.45 -4.58 -8.87
CA CYS A 24 -18.21 -3.58 -8.12
C CYS A 24 -18.95 -2.68 -9.13
N PRO A 25 -20.23 -2.93 -9.43
CA PRO A 25 -20.98 -2.10 -10.37
C PRO A 25 -21.10 -0.67 -9.86
N ASP A 26 -20.87 0.32 -10.74
CA ASP A 26 -20.84 1.74 -10.37
C ASP A 26 -22.16 2.17 -9.69
N ALA A 27 -23.31 1.69 -10.16
CA ALA A 27 -24.61 1.97 -9.55
C ALA A 27 -24.76 1.42 -8.12
N ALA A 28 -24.22 0.22 -7.85
CA ALA A 28 -24.25 -0.39 -6.52
C ALA A 28 -23.31 0.35 -5.55
N VAL A 29 -22.17 0.81 -6.05
CA VAL A 29 -21.22 1.64 -5.26
C VAL A 29 -21.84 2.98 -4.92
N LEU A 30 -22.49 3.65 -5.88
CA LEU A 30 -23.17 4.92 -5.63
C LEU A 30 -24.34 4.78 -4.65
N ALA A 31 -25.15 3.73 -4.75
CA ALA A 31 -26.21 3.45 -3.79
C ALA A 31 -25.64 3.23 -2.37
N ALA A 32 -24.57 2.44 -2.25
CA ALA A 32 -23.91 2.21 -0.96
C ALA A 32 -23.32 3.50 -0.36
N ILE A 33 -22.78 4.40 -1.20
CA ILE A 33 -22.29 5.71 -0.76
C ILE A 33 -23.47 6.57 -0.26
N ASP A 34 -24.58 6.61 -0.99
CA ASP A 34 -25.76 7.40 -0.62
C ASP A 34 -26.35 6.93 0.72
N ASP A 35 -26.54 5.62 0.89
CA ASP A 35 -26.99 5.01 2.15
C ASP A 35 -26.02 5.33 3.31
N ALA A 36 -24.71 5.25 3.07
CA ALA A 36 -23.72 5.55 4.10
C ALA A 36 -23.71 7.04 4.50
N ILE A 37 -23.96 7.96 3.55
CA ILE A 37 -24.15 9.38 3.87
C ILE A 37 -25.40 9.56 4.71
N TYR A 38 -26.51 8.92 4.33
CA TYR A 38 -27.79 9.00 5.03
C TYR A 38 -27.67 8.49 6.49
N ASP A 39 -26.96 7.38 6.69
CA ASP A 39 -26.70 6.80 8.01
C ASP A 39 -25.70 7.60 8.86
N GLY A 40 -25.09 8.65 8.29
CA GLY A 40 -24.22 9.58 9.02
C GLY A 40 -22.86 8.99 9.39
N VAL A 41 -22.25 8.18 8.50
CA VAL A 41 -20.92 7.62 8.76
C VAL A 41 -19.85 8.72 8.83
N ASP A 42 -18.89 8.55 9.73
CA ASP A 42 -17.77 9.49 9.89
C ASP A 42 -16.71 9.39 8.80
N VAL A 43 -16.48 8.17 8.31
CA VAL A 43 -15.47 7.81 7.32
C VAL A 43 -15.96 6.67 6.43
N MET A 44 -15.66 6.76 5.14
CA MET A 44 -15.84 5.68 4.17
C MET A 44 -14.47 5.09 3.82
N SER A 45 -14.33 3.77 4.00
CA SER A 45 -13.13 3.01 3.63
C SER A 45 -13.41 2.22 2.36
N LEU A 46 -12.90 2.71 1.22
CA LEU A 46 -13.23 2.21 -0.10
C LEU A 46 -12.00 1.60 -0.77
N SER A 47 -11.82 0.30 -0.58
CA SER A 47 -10.74 -0.48 -1.20
C SER A 47 -11.12 -1.00 -2.59
N ILE A 48 -11.66 -0.10 -3.41
CA ILE A 48 -12.16 -0.35 -4.76
C ILE A 48 -11.61 0.73 -5.70
N GLY A 49 -11.54 0.43 -6.99
CA GLY A 49 -11.04 1.36 -8.00
C GLY A 49 -10.75 0.65 -9.32
N SER A 50 -10.63 1.41 -10.39
CA SER A 50 -10.18 0.91 -11.70
C SER A 50 -9.53 2.04 -12.48
N VAL A 51 -8.59 1.70 -13.37
CA VAL A 51 -7.88 2.71 -14.17
C VAL A 51 -8.88 3.57 -14.96
N GLY A 52 -8.75 4.89 -14.82
CA GLY A 52 -9.61 5.86 -15.49
C GLY A 52 -11.04 5.96 -14.94
N LYS A 53 -11.36 5.27 -13.84
CA LYS A 53 -12.64 5.40 -13.14
C LYS A 53 -12.46 6.21 -11.85
N GLU A 54 -13.12 7.36 -11.82
CA GLU A 54 -13.29 8.21 -10.64
C GLU A 54 -14.77 8.15 -10.24
N ILE A 55 -15.08 8.43 -8.98
CA ILE A 55 -16.43 8.43 -8.41
C ILE A 55 -16.76 9.85 -7.91
N PRO A 56 -17.15 10.78 -8.80
CA PRO A 56 -17.46 12.16 -8.42
C PRO A 56 -18.53 12.31 -7.34
N GLY A 57 -19.43 11.32 -7.21
CA GLY A 57 -20.46 11.28 -6.17
C GLY A 57 -19.91 11.33 -4.74
N THR A 58 -18.64 10.96 -4.54
CA THR A 58 -17.96 11.07 -3.23
C THR A 58 -17.80 12.52 -2.74
N LEU A 59 -17.92 13.50 -3.64
CA LEU A 59 -17.94 14.91 -3.23
C LEU A 59 -19.13 15.23 -2.33
N HIS A 60 -20.28 14.58 -2.54
CA HIS A 60 -21.45 14.76 -1.67
C HIS A 60 -21.16 14.25 -0.24
N ALA A 61 -20.43 13.13 -0.10
CA ALA A 61 -19.99 12.64 1.21
C ALA A 61 -19.11 13.67 1.92
N VAL A 62 -18.12 14.23 1.22
CA VAL A 62 -17.21 15.24 1.79
C VAL A 62 -17.96 16.54 2.16
N GLN A 63 -18.93 16.97 1.36
CA GLN A 63 -19.80 18.12 1.67
C GLN A 63 -20.67 17.91 2.91
N ARG A 64 -20.94 16.65 3.27
CA ARG A 64 -21.67 16.26 4.49
C ARG A 64 -20.75 16.02 5.69
N GLY A 65 -19.45 16.28 5.57
CA GLY A 65 -18.47 16.09 6.65
C GLY A 65 -17.96 14.66 6.81
N THR A 66 -18.20 13.79 5.82
CA THR A 66 -17.70 12.41 5.79
C THR A 66 -16.37 12.35 5.05
N SER A 67 -15.33 11.83 5.70
CA SER A 67 -14.04 11.59 5.02
C SER A 67 -14.14 10.37 4.11
N VAL A 68 -13.58 10.46 2.91
CA VAL A 68 -13.54 9.35 1.95
C VAL A 68 -12.08 8.94 1.74
N VAL A 69 -11.77 7.68 2.02
CA VAL A 69 -10.43 7.11 1.89
C VAL A 69 -10.46 5.99 0.86
N PHE A 70 -9.64 6.12 -0.18
CA PHE A 70 -9.52 5.16 -1.26
C PHE A 70 -8.14 4.48 -1.28
N SER A 71 -8.11 3.23 -1.74
CA SER A 71 -6.87 2.60 -2.19
C SER A 71 -6.38 3.23 -3.50
N GLY A 72 -5.07 3.43 -3.66
CA GLY A 72 -4.49 4.03 -4.88
C GLY A 72 -4.36 3.12 -6.10
N GLY A 73 -4.56 1.82 -5.96
CA GLY A 73 -4.40 0.82 -7.03
C GLY A 73 -3.16 -0.07 -6.85
N ASN A 74 -3.10 -1.17 -7.61
CA ASN A 74 -2.05 -2.18 -7.51
C ASN A 74 -1.34 -2.43 -8.87
N ASP A 75 -1.30 -1.41 -9.73
CA ASP A 75 -0.77 -1.50 -11.11
C ASP A 75 0.63 -0.85 -11.25
N GLY A 76 1.30 -0.57 -10.14
CA GLY A 76 2.68 -0.11 -10.11
C GLY A 76 3.69 -1.15 -10.61
N PRO A 77 4.98 -0.80 -10.73
CA PRO A 77 5.61 0.44 -10.28
C PRO A 77 5.72 1.51 -11.38
N VAL A 78 5.09 1.28 -12.53
CA VAL A 78 5.15 2.24 -13.66
C VAL A 78 4.40 3.53 -13.28
N PRO A 79 4.91 4.72 -13.67
CA PRO A 79 4.20 5.98 -13.47
C PRO A 79 2.79 5.99 -14.06
N GLN A 80 1.95 6.92 -13.59
CA GLN A 80 0.61 7.16 -14.12
C GLN A 80 -0.37 5.98 -14.01
N THR A 81 -0.23 5.22 -12.92
CA THR A 81 -1.06 4.04 -12.63
C THR A 81 -2.00 4.27 -11.45
N VAL A 82 -1.88 5.41 -10.75
CA VAL A 82 -2.74 5.77 -9.61
C VAL A 82 -4.18 6.04 -10.05
N THR A 83 -5.11 5.58 -9.22
CA THR A 83 -6.57 5.72 -9.40
C THR A 83 -7.19 6.35 -8.16
N ASN A 84 -8.49 6.69 -8.22
CA ASN A 84 -9.21 7.38 -7.14
C ASN A 84 -8.50 8.67 -6.75
N ALA A 85 -8.21 9.49 -7.76
CA ALA A 85 -7.33 10.64 -7.69
C ALA A 85 -8.08 11.95 -7.46
N GLU A 86 -9.35 11.90 -7.04
CA GLU A 86 -10.12 13.11 -6.82
C GLU A 86 -9.49 14.00 -5.72
N PRO A 87 -9.58 15.34 -5.84
CA PRO A 87 -8.94 16.26 -4.90
C PRO A 87 -9.41 16.10 -3.45
N TRP A 88 -10.70 15.81 -3.27
CA TRP A 88 -11.41 15.77 -1.98
C TRP A 88 -11.31 14.43 -1.24
N VAL A 89 -10.75 13.39 -1.86
CA VAL A 89 -10.55 12.08 -1.25
C VAL A 89 -9.11 11.89 -0.77
N THR A 90 -8.89 10.97 0.14
CA THR A 90 -7.53 10.52 0.54
C THR A 90 -7.17 9.23 -0.18
N THR A 91 -6.20 9.29 -1.09
CA THR A 91 -5.71 8.16 -1.88
C THR A 91 -4.47 7.55 -1.23
N VAL A 92 -4.52 6.25 -0.96
CA VAL A 92 -3.54 5.57 -0.11
C VAL A 92 -2.66 4.60 -0.92
N ALA A 93 -1.35 4.80 -0.87
CA ALA A 93 -0.35 3.85 -1.33
C ALA A 93 0.01 2.78 -0.28
N ALA A 94 0.64 1.70 -0.72
CA ALA A 94 0.99 0.56 0.11
C ALA A 94 2.51 0.50 0.38
N SER A 95 2.86 0.35 1.66
CA SER A 95 4.23 0.09 2.12
C SER A 95 4.38 -1.27 2.81
N THR A 96 5.62 -1.73 2.85
CA THR A 96 6.05 -2.82 3.73
C THR A 96 6.06 -2.41 5.20
N ILE A 97 6.03 -3.41 6.07
CA ILE A 97 6.28 -3.29 7.51
C ILE A 97 7.63 -3.93 7.86
N ASP A 98 8.09 -3.73 9.10
CA ASP A 98 9.33 -4.24 9.66
C ASP A 98 9.30 -5.75 9.98
N ARG A 99 8.51 -6.52 9.22
CA ARG A 99 8.38 -7.97 9.35
C ARG A 99 8.78 -8.65 8.04
N SER A 100 9.55 -9.73 8.17
CA SER A 100 9.83 -10.63 7.04
C SER A 100 9.83 -12.10 7.48
N PHE A 101 9.80 -12.98 6.47
CA PHE A 101 9.72 -14.44 6.67
C PHE A 101 10.86 -15.16 5.94
N PRO A 102 12.13 -14.96 6.34
CA PRO A 102 13.26 -15.61 5.72
C PRO A 102 13.20 -17.14 5.87
N THR A 103 13.66 -17.85 4.84
CA THR A 103 13.95 -19.28 4.89
C THR A 103 15.34 -19.57 4.36
N LEU A 104 16.01 -20.54 4.98
CA LEU A 104 17.31 -21.02 4.54
C LEU A 104 17.13 -22.10 3.46
N ILE A 105 17.71 -21.86 2.29
CA ILE A 105 17.79 -22.80 1.18
C ILE A 105 19.20 -23.36 1.15
N SER A 106 19.35 -24.65 1.44
CA SER A 106 20.64 -25.35 1.37
C SER A 106 20.70 -26.20 0.11
N ILE A 107 21.77 -26.10 -0.66
CA ILE A 107 22.00 -26.92 -1.86
C ILE A 107 23.18 -27.87 -1.63
N GLY A 108 23.27 -28.94 -2.43
CA GLY A 108 24.19 -30.06 -2.18
C GLY A 108 25.68 -29.71 -2.19
N ASN A 109 26.07 -28.57 -2.79
CA ASN A 109 27.43 -28.04 -2.75
C ASN A 109 27.80 -27.35 -1.41
N LYS A 110 26.98 -27.50 -0.36
CA LYS A 110 27.11 -26.90 0.99
C LYS A 110 26.83 -25.40 1.06
N GLU A 111 26.49 -24.78 -0.06
CA GLU A 111 26.10 -23.38 -0.10
C GLU A 111 24.74 -23.18 0.57
N LYS A 112 24.62 -22.03 1.24
CA LYS A 112 23.45 -21.63 2.00
C LYS A 112 22.96 -20.30 1.47
N LEU A 113 21.75 -20.31 0.94
CA LEU A 113 21.09 -19.20 0.30
C LEU A 113 19.88 -18.78 1.14
N VAL A 114 19.45 -17.52 1.00
CA VAL A 114 18.29 -17.01 1.72
C VAL A 114 17.20 -16.68 0.74
N GLY A 115 16.01 -17.19 0.99
CA GLY A 115 14.78 -16.80 0.31
C GLY A 115 13.73 -16.32 1.31
N GLN A 116 12.52 -16.05 0.83
CA GLN A 116 11.36 -15.79 1.68
C GLN A 116 10.30 -16.87 1.49
N SER A 117 9.60 -17.24 2.55
CA SER A 117 8.58 -18.29 2.51
C SER A 117 7.52 -18.11 3.59
N LEU A 118 6.33 -18.66 3.35
CA LEU A 118 5.29 -18.83 4.38
C LEU A 118 5.21 -20.28 4.89
N ASN A 119 6.23 -21.10 4.64
CA ASN A 119 6.30 -22.47 5.13
C ASN A 119 6.79 -22.52 6.59
N TYR A 120 5.87 -22.41 7.55
CA TYR A 120 6.16 -22.53 8.98
C TYR A 120 5.68 -23.86 9.58
N ASN A 121 5.00 -24.71 8.82
CA ASN A 121 4.45 -25.97 9.33
C ASN A 121 5.48 -27.11 9.24
N ALA A 122 5.97 -27.57 10.40
CA ALA A 122 6.90 -28.69 10.48
C ALA A 122 6.37 -29.99 9.85
N ALA A 123 5.05 -30.22 9.90
CA ALA A 123 4.43 -31.41 9.31
C ALA A 123 4.47 -31.42 7.78
N MET A 124 4.68 -30.25 7.15
CA MET A 124 4.81 -30.10 5.69
C MET A 124 6.26 -30.04 5.23
N ASN A 125 7.21 -30.01 6.15
CA ASN A 125 8.62 -29.97 5.80
C ASN A 125 9.21 -31.37 5.86
N ASN A 126 9.55 -31.92 4.71
CA ASN A 126 10.38 -33.12 4.67
C ASN A 126 11.82 -32.67 4.97
N SER A 127 12.33 -32.96 6.17
CA SER A 127 13.55 -32.35 6.72
C SER A 127 14.85 -32.70 5.98
N GLY A 128 14.77 -33.53 4.94
CA GLY A 128 15.89 -33.97 4.09
C GLY A 128 16.04 -33.16 2.80
N PHE A 129 17.16 -33.39 2.13
CA PHE A 129 17.37 -32.95 0.76
C PHE A 129 16.40 -33.66 -0.20
N GLN A 130 15.97 -32.94 -1.24
CA GLN A 130 15.16 -33.45 -2.34
C GLN A 130 15.88 -33.18 -3.66
N ASP A 131 15.58 -33.97 -4.68
CA ASP A 131 16.11 -33.75 -6.03
C ASP A 131 15.66 -32.38 -6.55
N LEU A 132 16.61 -31.62 -7.10
CA LEU A 132 16.37 -30.32 -7.70
C LEU A 132 16.16 -30.49 -9.20
N VAL A 133 15.00 -30.03 -9.68
CA VAL A 133 14.68 -30.03 -11.11
C VAL A 133 14.42 -28.61 -11.56
N HIS A 134 15.15 -28.16 -12.58
CA HIS A 134 14.88 -26.90 -13.23
C HIS A 134 13.78 -27.08 -14.28
N VAL A 135 12.63 -26.43 -14.06
CA VAL A 135 11.54 -26.42 -15.03
C VAL A 135 11.78 -25.26 -16.00
N LEU A 136 12.28 -25.57 -17.20
CA LEU A 136 12.32 -24.58 -18.27
C LEU A 136 10.90 -24.10 -18.53
N ARG A 137 10.74 -22.79 -18.55
CA ARG A 137 9.54 -22.15 -19.08
C ARG A 137 9.46 -22.54 -20.56
N GLN A 138 8.74 -23.62 -20.90
CA GLN A 138 8.23 -23.75 -22.26
C GLN A 138 7.52 -22.43 -22.58
N PRO A 139 7.68 -21.83 -23.76
CA PRO A 139 6.93 -20.63 -24.07
C PRO A 139 5.46 -21.01 -24.27
N PRO A 140 4.50 -20.54 -23.46
CA PRO A 140 3.20 -20.24 -24.00
C PRO A 140 3.12 -18.74 -24.28
N ARG A 141 2.21 -18.40 -25.17
CA ARG A 141 1.79 -17.04 -25.56
C ARG A 141 1.25 -16.17 -24.40
N ARG A 142 1.45 -16.54 -23.12
CA ARG A 142 0.94 -15.84 -21.92
C ARG A 142 1.90 -15.92 -20.73
N PRO A 143 1.99 -14.88 -19.87
CA PRO A 143 2.69 -14.96 -18.60
C PRO A 143 2.07 -16.04 -17.69
N SER A 144 2.87 -17.00 -17.19
CA SER A 144 2.41 -17.92 -16.14
C SER A 144 2.37 -17.19 -14.80
N THR A 145 1.23 -17.21 -14.13
CA THR A 145 1.08 -16.68 -12.77
C THR A 145 1.62 -17.69 -11.75
N HIS A 146 2.00 -17.22 -10.56
CA HIS A 146 2.38 -18.09 -9.43
C HIS A 146 1.34 -19.20 -9.20
N ALA A 147 0.05 -18.85 -9.22
CA ALA A 147 -1.04 -19.79 -9.02
C ALA A 147 -1.06 -20.95 -10.04
N LEU A 148 -0.84 -20.66 -11.33
CA LEU A 148 -0.79 -21.70 -12.35
C LEU A 148 0.41 -22.62 -12.15
N ALA A 149 1.59 -22.05 -11.89
CA ALA A 149 2.80 -22.82 -11.65
C ALA A 149 2.68 -23.73 -10.42
N ILE A 150 2.08 -23.24 -9.33
CA ILE A 150 1.79 -24.03 -8.13
C ILE A 150 0.87 -25.19 -8.50
N LYS A 151 -0.25 -24.92 -9.18
CA LYS A 151 -1.21 -25.95 -9.56
C LYS A 151 -0.55 -27.06 -10.39
N THR A 152 0.17 -26.69 -11.44
CA THR A 152 0.80 -27.68 -12.35
C THR A 152 1.86 -28.52 -11.67
N THR A 153 2.62 -27.94 -10.73
CA THR A 153 3.69 -28.66 -10.02
C THR A 153 3.13 -29.56 -8.92
N VAL A 154 2.05 -29.14 -8.25
CA VAL A 154 1.29 -30.01 -7.33
C VAL A 154 0.71 -31.21 -8.09
N GLU A 155 0.10 -31.00 -9.27
CA GLU A 155 -0.43 -32.08 -10.12
C GLU A 155 0.68 -33.03 -10.61
N ALA A 156 1.90 -32.52 -10.83
CA ALA A 156 3.07 -33.31 -11.18
C ALA A 156 3.72 -34.04 -9.99
N GLY A 157 3.20 -33.89 -8.77
CA GLY A 157 3.74 -34.53 -7.56
C GLY A 157 5.03 -33.90 -7.03
N ALA A 158 5.28 -32.62 -7.32
CA ALA A 158 6.43 -31.90 -6.81
C ALA A 158 6.41 -31.81 -5.28
N LYS A 159 7.58 -31.96 -4.66
CA LYS A 159 7.75 -31.88 -3.19
C LYS A 159 7.97 -30.46 -2.67
N GLY A 160 8.11 -29.48 -3.56
CA GLY A 160 8.35 -28.08 -3.24
C GLY A 160 8.62 -27.25 -4.48
N LEU A 161 8.58 -25.92 -4.33
CA LEU A 161 8.77 -25.00 -5.45
C LEU A 161 9.56 -23.75 -5.03
N ILE A 162 10.55 -23.37 -5.84
CA ILE A 162 11.35 -22.15 -5.67
C ILE A 162 11.07 -21.24 -6.85
N PHE A 163 10.58 -20.03 -6.56
CA PHE A 163 10.28 -19.01 -7.56
C PHE A 163 11.38 -17.97 -7.63
N ALA A 164 11.85 -17.68 -8.83
CA ALA A 164 12.72 -16.55 -9.10
C ALA A 164 11.91 -15.29 -9.42
N GLN A 165 12.22 -14.18 -8.77
CA GLN A 165 11.59 -12.88 -9.03
C GLN A 165 12.54 -11.72 -8.75
N TYR A 166 12.14 -10.50 -9.10
CA TYR A 166 12.79 -9.31 -8.55
C TYR A 166 12.54 -9.22 -7.04
N THR A 167 13.43 -8.51 -6.34
CA THR A 167 13.31 -8.28 -4.90
C THR A 167 12.12 -7.38 -4.61
N ALA A 168 10.98 -8.02 -4.39
CA ALA A 168 9.72 -7.45 -3.98
C ALA A 168 9.06 -8.39 -2.98
N ASN A 169 8.21 -7.87 -2.11
CA ASN A 169 7.49 -8.69 -1.14
C ASN A 169 6.15 -9.18 -1.72
N ASN A 170 6.17 -10.39 -2.28
CA ASN A 170 5.04 -11.07 -2.92
C ASN A 170 4.62 -12.35 -2.18
N LEU A 171 4.84 -12.40 -0.86
CA LEU A 171 4.70 -13.62 -0.07
C LEU A 171 3.29 -14.21 -0.07
N ASP A 172 2.26 -13.37 -0.18
CA ASP A 172 0.87 -13.78 -0.26
C ASP A 172 0.55 -14.62 -1.50
N ASN A 173 1.32 -14.51 -2.59
CA ASN A 173 1.22 -15.40 -3.75
C ASN A 173 1.56 -16.87 -3.42
N LEU A 174 2.27 -17.12 -2.31
CA LEU A 174 2.58 -18.47 -1.85
C LEU A 174 1.43 -19.13 -1.08
N ALA A 175 0.31 -18.43 -0.88
CA ALA A 175 -0.86 -19.00 -0.18
C ALA A 175 -1.37 -20.29 -0.83
N GLY A 176 -1.27 -20.42 -2.15
CA GLY A 176 -1.66 -21.64 -2.88
C GLY A 176 -0.81 -22.87 -2.56
N CYS A 177 0.39 -22.70 -2.00
CA CYS A 177 1.24 -23.80 -1.57
C CYS A 177 0.88 -24.34 -0.18
N LYS A 178 0.22 -23.52 0.64
CA LYS A 178 -0.19 -23.89 2.00
C LYS A 178 -1.10 -25.11 1.93
N GLY A 179 -0.74 -26.20 2.60
CA GLY A 179 -1.52 -27.44 2.51
C GLY A 179 -0.87 -28.52 1.65
N PHE A 180 -0.03 -28.14 0.68
CA PHE A 180 0.40 -29.04 -0.39
C PHE A 180 1.90 -29.25 -0.40
N MET A 181 2.69 -28.17 -0.41
CA MET A 181 4.15 -28.25 -0.50
C MET A 181 4.83 -26.95 0.00
N PRO A 182 6.11 -27.01 0.43
CA PRO A 182 6.90 -25.82 0.70
C PRO A 182 7.14 -25.00 -0.58
N CYS A 183 6.88 -23.69 -0.50
CA CYS A 183 7.28 -22.75 -1.55
C CYS A 183 8.18 -21.64 -1.00
N ALA A 184 9.13 -21.20 -1.80
CA ALA A 184 10.00 -20.08 -1.47
C ALA A 184 10.14 -19.11 -2.66
N LEU A 185 10.26 -17.82 -2.36
CA LEU A 185 10.67 -16.78 -3.30
C LEU A 185 12.15 -16.51 -3.11
N VAL A 186 12.89 -16.41 -4.21
CA VAL A 186 14.29 -15.96 -4.24
C VAL A 186 14.45 -14.85 -5.26
N ASP A 187 15.42 -13.97 -5.03
CA ASP A 187 15.79 -13.00 -6.06
C ASP A 187 16.48 -13.68 -7.25
N PHE A 188 16.60 -12.97 -8.38
CA PHE A 188 17.21 -13.52 -9.59
C PHE A 188 18.70 -13.86 -9.43
N GLU A 189 19.45 -13.20 -8.55
CA GLU A 189 20.86 -13.51 -8.31
C GLU A 189 20.99 -14.87 -7.60
N ILE A 190 20.18 -15.08 -6.56
CA ILE A 190 20.07 -16.37 -5.86
C ILE A 190 19.55 -17.45 -6.79
N ALA A 191 18.53 -17.17 -7.60
CA ALA A 191 18.00 -18.11 -8.58
C ALA A 191 19.07 -18.53 -9.61
N HIS A 192 19.89 -17.60 -10.05
CA HIS A 192 20.97 -17.88 -10.99
C HIS A 192 22.05 -18.78 -10.39
N ARG A 193 22.39 -18.59 -9.11
CA ARG A 193 23.29 -19.50 -8.36
C ARG A 193 22.71 -20.91 -8.27
N ILE A 194 21.41 -21.04 -7.96
CA ILE A 194 20.71 -22.32 -7.92
C ILE A 194 20.70 -22.98 -9.32
N TYR A 195 20.43 -22.20 -10.36
CA TYR A 195 20.42 -22.67 -11.75
C TYR A 195 21.80 -23.21 -12.17
N PHE A 196 22.87 -22.46 -11.92
CA PHE A 196 24.23 -22.90 -12.26
C PHE A 196 24.65 -24.15 -11.48
N TYR A 197 24.28 -24.23 -10.20
CA TYR A 197 24.48 -25.45 -9.41
C TYR A 197 23.78 -26.65 -10.05
N TRP A 198 22.53 -26.48 -10.48
CA TRP A 198 21.75 -27.52 -11.16
C TRP A 198 22.40 -27.94 -12.49
N GLU A 199 22.88 -27.00 -13.30
CA GLU A 199 23.50 -27.28 -14.60
C GLU A 199 24.85 -28.03 -14.47
N MET A 200 25.63 -27.74 -13.43
CA MET A 200 26.97 -28.29 -13.25
C MET A 200 27.02 -29.58 -12.41
N THR A 201 25.88 -30.05 -11.89
CA THR A 201 25.82 -31.19 -10.96
C THR A 201 24.96 -32.29 -11.55
N GLU A 202 25.46 -33.53 -11.57
CA GLU A 202 24.74 -34.68 -12.12
C GLU A 202 23.47 -35.03 -11.32
N ASN A 203 23.56 -34.97 -9.99
CA ASN A 203 22.45 -35.25 -9.07
C ASN A 203 22.23 -34.05 -8.12
N PRO A 204 21.67 -32.95 -8.62
CA PRO A 204 21.52 -31.74 -7.83
C PRO A 204 20.42 -31.92 -6.79
N VAL A 205 20.69 -31.50 -5.56
CA VAL A 205 19.75 -31.61 -4.44
C VAL A 205 19.58 -30.29 -3.71
N VAL A 206 18.38 -30.07 -3.17
CA VAL A 206 18.01 -28.86 -2.44
C VAL A 206 17.20 -29.19 -1.18
N LYS A 207 17.35 -28.36 -0.16
CA LYS A 207 16.55 -28.38 1.06
C LYS A 207 16.06 -26.97 1.38
N VAL A 208 14.75 -26.81 1.52
CA VAL A 208 14.11 -25.56 1.97
C VAL A 208 13.73 -25.70 3.44
N SER A 209 14.29 -24.85 4.29
CA SER A 209 14.04 -24.90 5.73
C SER A 209 12.69 -24.28 6.08
N LEU A 210 12.26 -24.45 7.33
CA LEU A 210 11.11 -23.70 7.83
C LEU A 210 11.41 -22.20 7.80
N ALA A 211 10.41 -21.43 7.40
CA ALA A 211 10.47 -19.98 7.48
C ALA A 211 10.46 -19.54 8.95
N VAL A 212 11.32 -18.58 9.26
CA VAL A 212 11.34 -17.91 10.57
C VAL A 212 10.66 -16.57 10.41
N SER A 213 9.91 -16.12 11.41
CA SER A 213 9.39 -14.75 11.43
C SER A 213 10.39 -13.85 12.15
N ILE A 214 10.84 -12.79 11.48
CA ILE A 214 11.66 -11.73 12.08
C ILE A 214 10.89 -10.42 12.05
N VAL A 215 11.01 -9.64 13.14
CA VAL A 215 10.36 -8.33 13.32
C VAL A 215 11.38 -7.35 13.89
N GLY A 216 11.31 -6.09 13.46
CA GLY A 216 12.09 -4.98 14.02
C GLY A 216 13.35 -4.65 13.20
N ASN A 217 14.38 -4.18 13.88
CA ASN A 217 15.55 -3.48 13.28
C ASN A 217 16.38 -4.31 12.28
N GLY A 218 16.11 -5.60 12.10
CA GLY A 218 16.73 -6.40 11.03
C GLY A 218 16.07 -6.22 9.65
N VAL A 219 14.92 -5.53 9.57
CA VAL A 219 14.09 -5.42 8.37
C VAL A 219 13.96 -3.96 7.96
N LEU A 220 14.51 -3.61 6.80
CA LEU A 220 14.37 -2.27 6.22
C LEU A 220 12.89 -1.99 5.89
N SER A 221 12.31 -0.98 6.55
CA SER A 221 10.91 -0.60 6.45
C SER A 221 10.68 0.84 6.90
N PRO A 222 9.77 1.60 6.27
CA PRO A 222 8.90 1.16 5.16
C PRO A 222 9.59 1.28 3.80
N ARG A 223 9.19 0.41 2.87
CA ARG A 223 9.47 0.53 1.44
C ARG A 223 8.14 0.53 0.69
N ILE A 224 8.04 1.34 -0.35
CA ILE A 224 6.84 1.38 -1.20
C ILE A 224 6.76 0.08 -1.99
N ALA A 225 5.62 -0.61 -1.89
CA ALA A 225 5.43 -1.91 -2.53
C ALA A 225 5.54 -1.79 -4.05
N SER A 226 6.10 -2.81 -4.71
CA SER A 226 6.29 -2.78 -6.16
C SER A 226 4.97 -2.65 -6.91
N PHE A 227 3.92 -3.29 -6.40
CA PHE A 227 2.57 -3.21 -6.98
C PHE A 227 1.88 -1.87 -6.70
N SER A 228 2.28 -1.09 -5.69
CA SER A 228 1.56 0.13 -5.34
C SER A 228 1.55 1.08 -6.54
N SER A 229 0.37 1.47 -7.02
CA SER A 229 0.25 2.39 -8.15
C SER A 229 0.93 3.74 -7.88
N ARG A 230 1.46 4.36 -8.94
CA ARG A 230 2.27 5.58 -8.88
C ARG A 230 1.59 6.74 -9.60
N GLY A 231 1.83 7.94 -9.10
CA GLY A 231 1.46 9.17 -9.80
C GLY A 231 2.34 9.48 -11.01
N PRO A 232 2.14 10.64 -11.65
CA PRO A 232 1.01 11.56 -11.45
C PRO A 232 -0.32 10.95 -11.88
N SER A 233 -1.45 11.49 -11.42
CA SER A 233 -2.77 11.07 -11.94
C SER A 233 -2.93 11.48 -13.41
N LEU A 234 -3.53 10.61 -14.22
CA LEU A 234 -3.88 10.93 -15.62
C LEU A 234 -5.00 11.97 -15.71
N LEU A 235 -5.96 11.95 -14.76
CA LEU A 235 -7.14 12.80 -14.78
C LEU A 235 -6.93 14.11 -13.99
N PHE A 236 -6.09 14.07 -12.95
CA PHE A 236 -5.77 15.21 -12.12
C PHE A 236 -4.25 15.45 -12.01
N PRO A 237 -3.54 15.72 -13.14
CA PRO A 237 -2.08 15.81 -13.15
C PRO A 237 -1.53 16.98 -12.31
N SER A 238 -2.34 18.01 -12.07
CA SER A 238 -1.98 19.19 -11.25
C SER A 238 -2.03 18.92 -9.74
N ILE A 239 -2.53 17.76 -9.31
CA ILE A 239 -2.67 17.40 -7.90
C ILE A 239 -1.84 16.14 -7.65
N LEU A 240 -0.91 16.25 -6.70
CA LEU A 240 -0.03 15.16 -6.33
C LEU A 240 -0.85 13.96 -5.83
N LYS A 241 -0.59 12.78 -6.38
CA LYS A 241 -1.15 11.49 -5.94
C LYS A 241 -0.06 10.41 -5.95
N PRO A 242 -0.11 9.42 -5.04
CA PRO A 242 -1.08 9.26 -3.93
C PRO A 242 -0.95 10.37 -2.87
N ASP A 243 -1.90 10.49 -1.94
CA ASP A 243 -1.82 11.51 -0.88
C ASP A 243 -0.93 11.05 0.29
N ILE A 244 -0.96 9.76 0.60
CA ILE A 244 -0.31 9.17 1.78
C ILE A 244 0.03 7.70 1.53
N THR A 245 0.94 7.14 2.31
CA THR A 245 1.24 5.71 2.35
C THR A 245 0.95 5.10 3.71
N ALA A 246 0.48 3.86 3.73
CA ALA A 246 0.26 3.08 4.94
C ALA A 246 0.61 1.58 4.74
N PRO A 247 0.73 0.81 5.84
CA PRO A 247 1.00 -0.63 5.78
C PRO A 247 0.02 -1.38 4.88
N GLY A 248 0.52 -1.96 3.79
CA GLY A 248 -0.29 -2.66 2.80
C GLY A 248 0.30 -3.97 2.29
N VAL A 249 1.44 -4.43 2.82
CA VAL A 249 2.11 -5.64 2.34
C VAL A 249 2.14 -6.71 3.43
N SER A 250 1.73 -7.93 3.06
CA SER A 250 1.69 -9.08 3.96
C SER A 250 0.95 -8.78 5.27
N ILE A 251 -0.19 -8.11 5.20
CA ILE A 251 -1.02 -7.76 6.37
C ILE A 251 -1.85 -8.98 6.76
N LEU A 252 -1.88 -9.30 8.06
CA LEU A 252 -2.70 -10.40 8.57
C LEU A 252 -4.14 -9.90 8.73
N VAL A 253 -5.07 -10.46 7.96
CA VAL A 253 -6.48 -10.06 7.94
C VAL A 253 -7.40 -11.23 8.28
N ALA A 254 -8.58 -10.93 8.80
CA ALA A 254 -9.62 -11.94 9.00
C ALA A 254 -10.12 -12.46 7.63
N SER A 255 -10.26 -13.77 7.51
CA SER A 255 -10.74 -14.45 6.30
C SER A 255 -11.66 -15.59 6.72
N GLY A 256 -12.98 -15.36 6.61
CA GLY A 256 -13.99 -16.25 7.17
C GLY A 256 -13.80 -16.41 8.68
N SER A 257 -13.62 -17.65 9.14
CA SER A 257 -13.35 -18.00 10.54
C SER A 257 -11.85 -18.10 10.88
N SER A 258 -10.96 -17.62 10.02
CA SER A 258 -9.50 -17.73 10.16
C SER A 258 -8.78 -16.42 9.82
N TYR A 259 -7.46 -16.49 9.70
CA TYR A 259 -6.62 -15.36 9.27
C TYR A 259 -5.74 -15.76 8.08
N ALA A 260 -5.51 -14.80 7.20
CA ALA A 260 -4.64 -14.94 6.05
C ALA A 260 -3.78 -13.69 5.86
N PHE A 261 -2.61 -13.85 5.26
CA PHE A 261 -1.83 -12.71 4.79
C PHE A 261 -2.40 -12.23 3.46
N SER A 262 -2.52 -10.92 3.32
CA SER A 262 -2.95 -10.26 2.09
C SER A 262 -2.12 -9.00 1.87
N SER A 263 -1.79 -8.72 0.62
CA SER A 263 -1.14 -7.49 0.20
C SER A 263 -2.05 -6.68 -0.73
N GLY A 264 -1.88 -5.36 -0.74
CA GLY A 264 -2.58 -4.44 -1.61
C GLY A 264 -2.72 -3.06 -1.00
N THR A 265 -2.93 -2.05 -1.84
CA THR A 265 -3.44 -0.74 -1.38
C THR A 265 -4.81 -0.86 -0.72
N SER A 266 -5.56 -1.93 -1.02
CA SER A 266 -6.76 -2.37 -0.30
C SER A 266 -6.52 -2.69 1.19
N MET A 267 -5.31 -3.10 1.57
CA MET A 267 -4.96 -3.31 2.98
C MET A 267 -4.44 -2.01 3.62
N ALA A 268 -3.81 -1.13 2.84
CA ALA A 268 -3.35 0.17 3.33
C ALA A 268 -4.50 1.16 3.57
N CYS A 269 -5.50 1.18 2.69
CA CYS A 269 -6.70 2.03 2.79
C CYS A 269 -7.37 1.98 4.19
N PRO A 270 -7.76 0.81 4.74
CA PRO A 270 -8.40 0.74 6.05
C PRO A 270 -7.49 1.13 7.22
N HIS A 271 -6.16 1.09 7.06
CA HIS A 271 -5.24 1.63 8.08
C HIS A 271 -5.39 3.15 8.21
N VAL A 272 -5.45 3.87 7.08
CA VAL A 272 -5.68 5.32 7.08
C VAL A 272 -7.11 5.63 7.52
N SER A 273 -8.11 4.88 7.04
CA SER A 273 -9.50 5.07 7.44
C SER A 273 -9.70 4.91 8.95
N ALA A 274 -8.96 4.03 9.61
CA ALA A 274 -9.05 3.84 11.06
C ALA A 274 -8.51 5.03 11.86
N VAL A 275 -7.60 5.83 11.30
CA VAL A 275 -7.05 7.03 11.95
C VAL A 275 -8.08 8.16 11.95
N THR A 276 -8.90 8.28 10.91
CA THR A 276 -9.92 9.34 10.78
C THR A 276 -10.88 9.46 11.97
N PRO A 277 -11.59 8.40 12.43
CA PRO A 277 -12.50 8.51 13.57
C PRO A 277 -11.76 8.75 14.90
N LEU A 278 -10.49 8.28 15.01
CA LEU A 278 -9.66 8.60 16.17
C LEU A 278 -9.35 10.10 16.22
N LEU A 279 -8.99 10.70 15.09
CA LEU A 279 -8.76 12.14 14.99
C LEU A 279 -10.05 12.92 15.27
N LYS A 280 -11.20 12.52 14.71
CA LYS A 280 -12.51 13.12 15.03
C LYS A 280 -12.88 13.03 16.51
N SER A 281 -12.47 11.96 17.21
CA SER A 281 -12.74 11.83 18.65
C SER A 281 -11.97 12.85 19.50
N VAL A 282 -10.81 13.32 19.01
CA VAL A 282 -10.00 14.36 19.67
C VAL A 282 -10.34 15.75 19.15
N HIS A 283 -10.68 15.86 17.87
CA HIS A 283 -11.02 17.08 17.16
C HIS A 283 -12.38 16.98 16.46
N PRO A 284 -13.50 17.10 17.20
CA PRO A 284 -14.84 16.87 16.64
C PRO A 284 -15.23 17.83 15.52
N ASP A 285 -14.67 19.04 15.52
CA ASP A 285 -15.00 20.11 14.57
C ASP A 285 -14.16 20.07 13.28
N TRP A 286 -13.22 19.13 13.15
CA TRP A 286 -12.36 19.07 11.96
C TRP A 286 -13.13 18.61 10.73
N SER A 287 -12.97 19.39 9.65
CA SER A 287 -13.46 19.02 8.32
C SER A 287 -12.72 17.79 7.78
N PRO A 288 -13.27 17.09 6.78
CA PRO A 288 -12.53 16.04 6.06
C PRO A 288 -11.19 16.52 5.49
N ALA A 289 -11.12 17.77 5.03
CA ALA A 289 -9.90 18.37 4.50
C ALA A 289 -8.86 18.60 5.61
N MET A 290 -9.26 19.08 6.79
CA MET A 290 -8.38 19.22 7.95
C MET A 290 -7.81 17.86 8.41
N ILE A 291 -8.66 16.82 8.47
CA ILE A 291 -8.21 15.46 8.81
C ILE A 291 -7.20 14.92 7.79
N LYS A 292 -7.52 15.07 6.49
CA LYS A 292 -6.59 14.71 5.41
C LYS A 292 -5.27 15.47 5.55
N SER A 293 -5.32 16.78 5.76
CA SER A 293 -4.14 17.62 5.97
C SER A 293 -3.31 17.11 7.14
N ALA A 294 -3.91 16.87 8.31
CA ALA A 294 -3.19 16.41 9.50
C ALA A 294 -2.45 15.09 9.27
N ILE A 295 -3.08 14.13 8.58
CA ILE A 295 -2.47 12.84 8.23
C ILE A 295 -1.29 13.03 7.26
N VAL A 296 -1.46 13.88 6.24
CA VAL A 296 -0.48 14.08 5.16
C VAL A 296 0.72 14.89 5.64
N THR A 297 0.52 15.99 6.37
CA THR A 297 1.61 16.91 6.77
C THR A 297 2.46 16.39 7.93
N THR A 298 1.97 15.39 8.67
CA THR A 298 2.68 14.80 9.82
C THR A 298 3.34 13.47 9.51
N ALA A 299 3.15 12.97 8.29
CA ALA A 299 3.79 11.77 7.77
C ALA A 299 5.32 11.91 7.75
N TYR A 300 6.01 10.77 7.76
CA TYR A 300 7.47 10.72 7.70
C TYR A 300 7.95 10.13 6.37
N VAL A 301 9.11 10.59 5.90
CA VAL A 301 9.68 10.22 4.59
C VAL A 301 10.97 9.40 4.69
N THR A 302 11.32 8.96 5.90
CA THR A 302 12.49 8.13 6.18
C THR A 302 12.09 6.81 6.82
N ASP A 303 12.92 5.79 6.66
CA ASP A 303 12.81 4.57 7.46
C ASP A 303 13.26 4.78 8.91
N HIS A 304 13.17 3.71 9.71
CA HIS A 304 13.56 3.73 11.12
C HIS A 304 15.06 4.08 11.34
N PHE A 305 15.91 3.91 10.31
CA PHE A 305 17.33 4.23 10.37
C PHE A 305 17.64 5.65 9.87
N GLY A 306 16.63 6.43 9.51
CA GLY A 306 16.79 7.77 8.95
C GLY A 306 17.13 7.79 7.47
N MET A 307 17.11 6.64 6.78
CA MET A 307 17.32 6.58 5.34
C MET A 307 16.04 7.01 4.61
N PRO A 308 16.11 7.73 3.48
CA PRO A 308 14.92 8.02 2.69
C PRO A 308 14.17 6.74 2.31
N ILE A 309 12.84 6.78 2.35
CA ILE A 309 11.99 5.66 1.92
C ILE A 309 12.38 5.24 0.51
N GLN A 310 12.46 3.92 0.28
CA GLN A 310 12.78 3.35 -1.03
C GLN A 310 11.51 2.78 -1.68
N ALA A 311 11.50 2.73 -3.00
CA ALA A 311 10.47 2.05 -3.78
C ALA A 311 10.97 0.69 -4.26
N GLU A 312 10.23 -0.38 -3.95
CA GLU A 312 10.40 -1.66 -4.62
C GLU A 312 9.99 -1.50 -6.10
N GLY A 313 10.76 -2.10 -7.01
CA GLY A 313 10.58 -1.95 -8.45
C GLY A 313 11.89 -2.16 -9.21
N VAL A 314 11.81 -2.09 -10.54
CA VAL A 314 12.96 -2.19 -11.44
C VAL A 314 13.00 -0.94 -12.33
N PRO A 315 14.07 -0.12 -12.25
CA PRO A 315 15.16 -0.19 -11.28
C PRO A 315 14.67 0.13 -9.85
N ARG A 316 15.40 -0.32 -8.84
CA ARG A 316 15.19 0.15 -7.46
C ARG A 316 15.52 1.65 -7.41
N LYS A 317 14.68 2.44 -6.76
CA LYS A 317 14.89 3.88 -6.60
C LYS A 317 14.57 4.35 -5.19
N LEU A 318 15.08 5.52 -4.84
CA LEU A 318 14.52 6.31 -3.75
C LEU A 318 13.07 6.63 -4.09
N ALA A 319 12.20 6.51 -3.10
CA ALA A 319 10.81 6.86 -3.29
C ALA A 319 10.68 8.39 -3.35
N ASP A 320 9.81 8.85 -4.23
CA ASP A 320 9.47 10.26 -4.41
C ASP A 320 7.99 10.50 -4.07
N PRO A 321 7.50 11.76 -4.08
CA PRO A 321 6.12 12.04 -3.73
C PRO A 321 5.08 11.38 -4.65
N PHE A 322 5.42 10.97 -5.88
CA PHE A 322 4.51 10.19 -6.73
C PHE A 322 4.43 8.71 -6.33
N ASP A 323 5.31 8.26 -5.43
CA ASP A 323 5.25 6.94 -4.83
C ASP A 323 4.50 6.92 -3.51
N PHE A 324 4.68 7.95 -2.67
CA PHE A 324 4.19 7.94 -1.29
C PHE A 324 3.32 9.10 -0.83
N GLY A 325 3.17 10.15 -1.64
CA GLY A 325 2.46 11.38 -1.27
C GLY A 325 3.19 12.18 -0.20
N GLY A 326 2.53 12.43 0.94
CA GLY A 326 3.14 13.08 2.11
C GLY A 326 4.14 12.21 2.88
N GLY A 327 4.13 10.88 2.66
CA GLY A 327 5.03 9.93 3.32
C GLY A 327 4.29 8.74 3.91
N HIS A 328 4.94 8.05 4.83
CA HIS A 328 4.31 7.01 5.62
C HIS A 328 3.56 7.61 6.81
N MET A 329 2.30 7.23 6.99
CA MET A 329 1.43 7.83 8.00
C MET A 329 2.00 7.72 9.42
N ASN A 330 1.77 8.77 10.21
CA ASN A 330 2.12 8.83 11.63
C ASN A 330 0.88 9.23 12.45
N PRO A 331 0.08 8.26 12.94
CA PRO A 331 -1.15 8.57 13.66
C PRO A 331 -0.93 9.43 14.91
N ASP A 332 0.16 9.21 15.65
CA ASP A 332 0.44 9.92 16.90
C ASP A 332 0.72 11.41 16.64
N ARG A 333 1.49 11.71 15.59
CA ARG A 333 1.76 13.11 15.21
C ARG A 333 0.54 13.79 14.58
N ALA A 334 -0.31 13.04 13.88
CA ALA A 334 -1.52 13.59 13.27
C ALA A 334 -2.54 14.12 14.28
N VAL A 335 -2.45 13.73 15.56
CA VAL A 335 -3.28 14.27 16.64
C VAL A 335 -2.99 15.75 16.91
N ASP A 336 -1.75 16.22 16.70
CA ASP A 336 -1.40 17.64 16.88
C ASP A 336 -0.47 18.11 15.76
N PRO A 337 -1.04 18.40 14.57
CA PRO A 337 -0.25 18.80 13.40
C PRO A 337 0.25 20.25 13.48
N GLY A 338 -0.20 21.02 14.48
CA GLY A 338 0.02 22.47 14.61
C GLY A 338 -0.81 23.29 13.62
N LEU A 339 -0.62 23.05 12.32
CA LEU A 339 -1.35 23.71 11.23
C LEU A 339 -2.02 22.68 10.33
N VAL A 340 -3.19 23.05 9.82
CA VAL A 340 -3.89 22.29 8.79
C VAL A 340 -4.28 23.19 7.62
N TYR A 341 -4.25 22.62 6.43
CA TYR A 341 -4.77 23.22 5.21
C TYR A 341 -6.23 22.81 5.07
N ASP A 342 -7.13 23.73 5.41
CA ASP A 342 -8.56 23.51 5.27
C ASP A 342 -9.06 24.02 3.93
N VAL A 343 -10.06 23.34 3.39
CA VAL A 343 -10.75 23.70 2.15
C VAL A 343 -12.23 23.39 2.35
N ASP A 344 -13.07 24.40 2.14
CA ASP A 344 -14.52 24.18 2.13
C ASP A 344 -14.88 23.29 0.96
N ALA A 345 -15.63 22.21 1.23
CA ALA A 345 -16.02 21.23 0.22
C ALA A 345 -16.78 21.85 -0.98
N ARG A 346 -17.39 23.03 -0.81
CA ARG A 346 -18.05 23.79 -1.88
C ARG A 346 -17.07 24.38 -2.88
N GLU A 347 -15.80 24.56 -2.52
CA GLU A 347 -14.77 25.08 -3.42
C GLU A 347 -14.35 24.05 -4.47
N TYR A 348 -14.48 22.75 -4.18
CA TYR A 348 -14.24 21.71 -5.18
C TYR A 348 -15.21 21.77 -6.37
N ASN A 349 -16.43 22.33 -6.20
CA ASN A 349 -17.35 22.55 -7.32
C ASN A 349 -16.82 23.60 -8.31
N LYS A 350 -16.04 24.58 -7.83
CA LYS A 350 -15.47 25.64 -8.68
C LYS A 350 -14.34 25.09 -9.56
N THR A 351 -13.60 24.09 -9.07
CA THR A 351 -12.52 23.42 -9.82
C THR A 351 -13.02 22.30 -10.72
N ALA A 352 -14.10 21.61 -10.35
CA ALA A 352 -14.79 20.66 -11.24
C ALA A 352 -15.33 21.31 -12.53
N ALA A 353 -15.65 22.60 -12.48
CA ALA A 353 -16.08 23.39 -13.63
C ALA A 353 -14.92 23.96 -14.49
N SER A 354 -13.67 23.92 -14.01
CA SER A 354 -12.49 24.45 -14.72
C SER A 354 -11.19 23.75 -14.26
N PRO A 355 -10.70 22.73 -14.99
CA PRO A 355 -9.57 21.89 -14.57
C PRO A 355 -8.19 22.60 -14.52
N THR A 356 -8.12 23.89 -14.87
CA THR A 356 -6.90 24.72 -14.87
C THR A 356 -6.72 25.59 -13.63
N THR A 357 -7.67 25.62 -12.68
CA THR A 357 -7.56 26.48 -11.49
C THR A 357 -6.88 25.74 -10.33
N SER A 358 -5.68 26.20 -9.95
CA SER A 358 -4.90 25.66 -8.83
C SER A 358 -5.55 25.96 -7.47
N ILE A 359 -5.67 24.95 -6.61
CA ILE A 359 -6.22 25.04 -5.23
C ILE A 359 -5.22 25.69 -4.23
N LEU A 360 -4.14 26.31 -4.72
CA LEU A 360 -3.05 26.79 -3.87
C LEU A 360 -3.35 28.07 -3.06
N THR A 361 -4.61 28.50 -2.93
CA THR A 361 -4.97 29.70 -2.14
C THR A 361 -5.57 29.41 -0.77
N SER A 362 -5.64 28.16 -0.31
CA SER A 362 -6.11 27.86 1.07
C SER A 362 -5.14 28.46 2.10
N HIS A 363 -5.64 29.36 2.94
CA HIS A 363 -4.84 29.92 4.03
C HIS A 363 -4.71 28.90 5.16
N PRO A 364 -3.51 28.64 5.69
CA PRO A 364 -3.33 27.71 6.80
C PRO A 364 -4.13 28.22 8.02
N SER A 365 -4.92 27.33 8.60
CA SER A 365 -5.72 27.65 9.78
C SER A 365 -5.04 27.08 11.03
N PRO A 366 -4.86 27.87 12.11
CA PRO A 366 -4.31 27.37 13.36
C PRO A 366 -5.25 26.33 13.97
N CYS A 367 -4.70 25.20 14.42
CA CYS A 367 -5.46 24.23 15.21
C CYS A 367 -5.92 24.89 16.51
N ARG A 368 -7.24 25.03 16.72
CA ARG A 368 -7.79 25.48 18.01
C ARG A 368 -7.64 24.40 19.06
N THR A 369 -6.48 24.36 19.71
CA THR A 369 -6.34 23.70 21.01
C THR A 369 -6.54 24.75 22.11
N SER A 370 -7.22 24.39 23.19
CA SER A 370 -7.39 25.22 24.39
C SER A 370 -6.03 25.42 25.06
N ARG A 371 -5.22 26.35 24.54
CA ARG A 371 -4.07 26.99 25.19
C ARG A 371 -3.58 28.16 24.32
N THR A 372 -3.72 29.36 24.86
CA THR A 372 -3.24 30.63 24.32
C THR A 372 -1.72 30.60 24.08
N LEU A 373 -1.27 30.85 22.84
CA LEU A 373 0.05 31.44 22.58
C LEU A 373 0.08 32.13 21.20
N SER A 374 0.86 33.22 21.16
CA SER A 374 0.79 34.35 20.24
C SER A 374 1.31 34.08 18.83
N CYS A 375 0.72 34.81 17.89
CA CYS A 375 1.03 34.93 16.47
C CYS A 375 2.51 35.23 16.19
N PHE A 376 3.16 34.44 15.33
CA PHE A 376 4.37 34.84 14.60
C PHE A 376 4.17 34.52 13.11
N SER A 377 4.20 35.55 12.27
CA SER A 377 4.21 35.42 10.80
C SER A 377 5.52 34.81 10.34
N ALA A 378 5.47 33.69 9.62
CA ALA A 378 6.59 33.16 8.85
C ALA A 378 6.32 33.35 7.35
N LEU A 379 7.14 34.20 6.73
CA LEU A 379 7.21 34.51 5.32
C LEU A 379 7.82 33.31 4.56
N LEU A 380 7.04 32.66 3.67
CA LEU A 380 7.52 31.55 2.85
C LEU A 380 8.09 32.10 1.52
N LEU A 381 9.39 31.89 1.29
CA LEU A 381 10.06 32.20 0.02
C LEU A 381 9.52 31.31 -1.11
N MET A 382 8.88 31.94 -2.09
CA MET A 382 8.59 31.36 -3.40
C MET A 382 9.84 31.46 -4.30
N LEU A 383 10.41 30.34 -4.72
CA LEU A 383 11.30 30.30 -5.88
C LEU A 383 10.43 30.39 -7.15
N GLY A 384 10.11 31.61 -7.54
CA GLY A 384 9.42 31.92 -8.80
C GLY A 384 10.38 31.85 -9.99
N GLN A 385 9.94 31.15 -11.04
CA GLN A 385 10.46 31.32 -12.38
C GLN A 385 10.32 32.79 -12.81
N ARG A 386 11.43 33.38 -13.29
CA ARG A 386 11.47 34.74 -13.83
C ARG A 386 10.59 34.83 -15.08
N SER A 387 9.56 35.68 -15.03
CA SER A 387 9.01 36.34 -16.22
C SER A 387 9.21 37.84 -16.09
N ASN A 388 10.05 38.40 -16.95
CA ASN A 388 10.29 39.84 -17.10
C ASN A 388 8.98 40.57 -17.37
N THR A 389 8.55 41.42 -16.45
CA THR A 389 7.77 42.62 -16.76
C THR A 389 8.17 43.75 -15.81
N SER A 390 8.65 44.83 -16.39
CA SER A 390 9.05 46.07 -15.73
C SER A 390 7.84 46.81 -15.18
N PHE A 391 7.91 47.28 -13.94
CA PHE A 391 7.06 48.37 -13.44
C PHE A 391 7.93 49.47 -12.85
N SER A 392 7.75 50.68 -13.39
CA SER A 392 8.33 51.92 -12.90
C SER A 392 7.43 52.51 -11.81
N CYS A 393 8.08 52.88 -10.70
CA CYS A 393 7.67 53.65 -9.52
C CYS A 393 6.36 53.30 -8.80
#